data_AF-U7UIS3-F1
#
_entry.id   AF-U7UIS3-F1
#
_cell.length_a   1.000
_cell.length_b   1.000
_cell.length_c   1.000
_cell.angle_alpha   90.00
_cell.angle_beta   90.00
_cell.angle_gamma   90.00
#
_symmetry.space_group_name_H-M   'P 1'
#
loop_
_entity.id
_entity.type
_entity.pdbx_description
1 polymer ?
#
loop_
_entity_poly.entity_id
_entity_poly.type
_entity_poly.pdbx_seq_one_letter_code
_entity_poly.pdbx_strand_id
1 'polypeptide(L)' 'MLVTMGKKILRVILILEVNKMHVVSDECVKCGACADVCPVSCITEGETKYVVGDACIDCGACESVCPTGAIAAE' A
#
# COMPACT_ATOMS: atom_id res chain seq x y z
N MET A 1 -17.43 5.17 -18.06
CA MET A 1 -16.82 6.51 -18.11
C MET A 1 -17.28 7.32 -16.90
N LEU A 2 -16.87 6.91 -15.69
CA LEU A 2 -17.22 7.55 -14.43
C LEU A 2 -16.06 7.30 -13.46
N VAL A 3 -15.03 8.14 -13.55
CA VAL A 3 -14.01 8.27 -12.50
C VAL A 3 -14.70 9.09 -11.39
N THR A 4 -15.46 8.41 -10.53
CA THR A 4 -16.21 9.04 -9.45
C THR A 4 -15.28 9.48 -8.33
N MET A 5 -14.95 10.77 -8.34
CA MET A 5 -15.16 11.66 -7.20
C MET A 5 -14.66 11.21 -5.81
N GLY A 6 -13.34 11.11 -5.60
CA GLY A 6 -12.74 10.82 -4.30
C GLY A 6 -11.88 11.92 -3.66
N LYS A 7 -12.03 13.22 -4.00
CA LYS A 7 -11.09 14.24 -3.46
C LYS A 7 -11.59 15.66 -3.24
N LYS A 8 -12.90 15.89 -3.05
CA LYS A 8 -13.40 17.20 -2.61
C LYS A 8 -14.58 17.03 -1.66
N ILE A 9 -14.57 17.83 -0.59
CA ILE A 9 -15.62 18.09 0.42
C ILE A 9 -15.34 17.48 1.81
N LEU A 10 -14.47 18.16 2.55
CA LEU A 10 -14.80 18.80 3.84
C LEU A 10 -15.52 17.96 4.91
N ARG A 11 -14.77 17.44 5.89
CA ARG A 11 -15.23 17.42 7.30
C ARG A 11 -14.06 17.38 8.29
N VAL A 12 -14.01 18.43 9.10
CA VAL A 12 -12.99 18.80 10.09
C VAL A 12 -13.23 18.05 11.41
N ILE A 13 -12.88 16.77 11.54
CA ILE A 13 -12.77 16.02 12.83
C ILE A 13 -12.06 14.66 12.60
N LEU A 14 -10.97 14.41 13.36
CA LEU A 14 -10.25 13.14 13.58
C LEU A 14 -9.27 12.57 12.49
N ILE A 15 -7.99 12.99 12.58
CA ILE A 15 -6.72 12.20 12.42
C ILE A 15 -6.59 11.10 11.31
N LEU A 16 -5.61 11.30 10.41
CA LEU A 16 -4.76 10.30 9.71
C LEU A 16 -5.28 9.52 8.47
N GLU A 17 -5.66 10.18 7.37
CA GLU A 17 -5.73 9.52 6.06
C GLU A 17 -4.39 9.60 5.32
N VAL A 18 -3.49 8.73 5.80
CA VAL A 18 -2.25 8.32 5.15
C VAL A 18 -2.55 7.82 3.74
N ASN A 19 -2.15 8.60 2.73
CA ASN A 19 -2.33 8.35 1.30
C ASN A 19 -1.41 7.19 0.87
N LYS A 20 -1.77 5.97 1.22
CA LYS A 20 -1.08 4.74 0.80
C LYS A 20 -1.58 4.37 -0.60
N MET A 21 -0.70 4.50 -1.58
CA MET A 21 -0.98 4.19 -2.99
C MET A 21 -1.14 2.69 -3.24
N HIS A 22 -0.46 1.86 -2.42
CA HIS A 22 -0.60 0.40 -2.46
C HIS A 22 -1.05 -0.12 -1.09
N VAL A 23 -1.95 -1.10 -1.10
CA VAL A 23 -2.47 -1.80 0.07
C VAL A 23 -2.02 -3.26 0.06
N VAL A 24 -1.84 -3.84 1.25
CA VAL A 24 -1.54 -5.26 1.43
C VAL A 24 -2.78 -5.96 2.01
N SER A 25 -3.28 -6.97 1.30
CA SER A 25 -4.40 -7.81 1.73
C SER A 25 -3.97 -8.83 2.79
N ASP A 26 -4.94 -9.53 3.35
CA ASP A 26 -4.71 -10.60 4.35
C ASP A 26 -4.19 -11.91 3.71
N GLU A 27 -4.01 -11.94 2.38
CA GLU A 27 -3.31 -13.01 1.66
C GLU A 27 -1.78 -12.92 1.78
N CYS A 28 -1.28 -11.89 2.47
CA CYS A 28 0.13 -11.72 2.74
C CYS A 28 0.65 -12.82 3.67
N VAL A 29 1.62 -13.59 3.20
CA VAL A 29 2.28 -14.66 3.98
C VAL A 29 3.54 -14.20 4.72
N LYS A 30 3.73 -12.89 4.86
CA LYS A 30 4.92 -12.27 5.47
C LYS A 30 6.26 -12.81 4.93
N CYS A 31 6.38 -12.98 3.61
CA CYS A 31 7.61 -13.50 2.97
C CYS A 31 8.78 -12.49 2.86
N GLY A 32 8.53 -11.19 3.04
CA GLY A 32 9.57 -10.14 2.99
C GLY A 32 9.97 -9.65 1.60
N ALA A 33 9.68 -10.39 0.53
CA ALA A 33 10.14 -10.06 -0.83
C ALA A 33 9.76 -8.64 -1.30
N CYS A 34 8.58 -8.15 -0.91
CA CYS A 34 8.15 -6.80 -1.24
C CYS A 34 9.01 -5.71 -0.57
N ALA A 35 9.50 -5.94 0.65
CA ALA A 35 10.36 -4.99 1.36
C ALA A 35 11.75 -4.91 0.73
N ASP A 36 12.32 -6.04 0.31
CA ASP A 36 13.65 -6.11 -0.33
C ASP A 36 13.71 -5.39 -1.69
N VAL A 37 12.62 -5.46 -2.47
CA VAL A 37 12.57 -4.83 -3.81
C VAL A 37 12.17 -3.36 -3.76
N CYS A 38 11.72 -2.84 -2.61
CA CYS A 38 11.19 -1.49 -2.51
C CYS A 38 12.32 -0.44 -2.64
N PRO A 39 12.35 0.38 -3.72
CA PRO A 39 13.46 1.31 -3.97
C PRO A 39 13.53 2.47 -2.97
N VAL A 40 12.41 2.76 -2.32
CA VAL A 40 12.27 3.80 -1.29
C VAL A 40 12.16 3.21 0.12
N SER A 41 12.33 1.89 0.25
CA SER A 41 12.26 1.12 1.49
C SER A 41 11.09 1.52 2.40
N CYS A 42 9.92 1.76 1.79
CA CYS A 42 8.74 2.25 2.51
C CYS A 42 7.86 1.12 3.06
N ILE A 43 8.25 -0.14 2.89
CA ILE A 43 7.45 -1.31 3.30
C ILE A 43 8.01 -1.86 4.60
N THR A 44 7.16 -1.94 5.63
CA THR A 44 7.53 -2.39 6.97
C THR A 44 6.72 -3.62 7.39
N GLU A 45 7.28 -4.44 8.27
CA GLU A 45 6.56 -5.60 8.79
C GLU A 45 5.53 -5.17 9.84
N GLY A 46 4.26 -5.46 9.59
CA GLY A 46 3.18 -5.33 10.58
C GLY A 46 2.89 -6.63 11.32
N GLU A 47 1.86 -6.62 12.16
CA GLU A 47 1.51 -7.76 13.00
C GLU A 47 1.17 -9.01 12.18
N THR A 48 0.23 -8.87 11.24
CA THR A 48 -0.25 -9.99 10.40
C THR A 48 0.26 -9.93 8.96
N LYS A 49 0.65 -8.75 8.47
CA LYS A 49 1.03 -8.50 7.09
C LYS A 49 2.04 -7.36 6.98
N TYR A 50 2.71 -7.26 5.84
CA TYR A 50 3.50 -6.06 5.54
C TYR A 50 2.59 -4.85 5.34
N VAL A 51 3.12 -3.66 5.63
CA VAL A 51 2.42 -2.39 5.53
C VAL A 51 3.23 -1.47 4.64
N VAL A 52 2.60 -0.92 3.60
CA VAL A 52 3.21 0.08 2.71
C VAL A 52 3.08 1.45 3.35
N GLY A 53 4.18 2.17 3.54
CA GLY A 53 4.19 3.54 4.07
C GLY A 53 3.89 4.61 3.02
N ASP A 54 3.69 5.83 3.50
CA ASP A 54 3.31 7.01 2.70
C ASP A 54 4.39 7.48 1.72
N ALA A 55 5.62 6.99 1.83
CA ALA A 55 6.71 7.29 0.90
C ALA A 55 6.62 6.47 -0.41
N CYS A 56 5.59 5.64 -0.59
CA CYS A 56 5.39 4.85 -1.80
C CYS A 56 5.28 5.75 -3.04
N ILE A 57 6.09 5.45 -4.06
CA ILE A 57 6.16 6.19 -5.33
C ILE A 57 5.42 5.49 -6.48
N ASP A 58 4.57 4.52 -6.16
CA ASP A 58 3.77 3.77 -7.16
C ASP A 58 4.59 3.03 -8.23
N CYS A 59 5.78 2.52 -7.89
CA CYS A 59 6.65 1.88 -8.87
C CYS A 59 6.21 0.48 -9.35
N GLY A 60 5.23 -0.16 -8.67
CA GLY A 60 4.72 -1.50 -9.01
C GLY A 60 5.68 -2.68 -8.79
N ALA A 61 6.89 -2.44 -8.26
CA ALA A 61 7.87 -3.50 -8.05
C ALA A 61 7.40 -4.55 -7.04
N CYS A 62 6.80 -4.12 -5.93
CA CYS A 62 6.32 -5.01 -4.86
C CYS A 62 5.19 -5.96 -5.33
N GLU A 63 4.29 -5.50 -6.18
CA GLU A 63 3.22 -6.30 -6.78
C GLU A 63 3.81 -7.43 -7.65
N SER A 64 4.79 -7.09 -8.48
CA SER A 64 5.42 -8.03 -9.42
C SER A 64 6.16 -9.18 -8.73
N VAL A 65 6.69 -8.97 -7.52
CA VAL A 65 7.40 -10.03 -6.76
C VAL A 65 6.49 -10.80 -5.80
N CYS A 66 5.27 -10.32 -5.57
CA CYS A 66 4.42 -10.88 -4.53
C CYS A 66 3.93 -12.28 -4.95
N PRO A 67 4.35 -13.36 -4.28
CA PRO A 67 4.03 -14.72 -4.72
C PRO A 67 2.54 -15.06 -4.55
N THR A 68 1.84 -14.35 -3.67
CA THR A 68 0.40 -14.53 -3.41
C THR A 68 -0.45 -13.45 -4.06
N GLY A 69 0.14 -12.47 -4.75
CA GLY A 69 -0.61 -11.34 -5.33
C GLY A 69 -1.31 -10.47 -4.28
N ALA A 70 -0.85 -10.48 -3.02
CA ALA A 70 -1.49 -9.80 -1.91
C ALA A 70 -1.33 -8.27 -1.91
N ILE A 71 -0.70 -7.67 -2.92
CA ILE A 71 -0.42 -6.23 -2.99
C ILE A 71 -1.16 -5.66 -4.21
N ALA A 72 -1.94 -4.60 -4.00
CA ALA A 72 -2.70 -3.93 -5.06
C ALA A 72 -2.67 -2.40 -4.89
N ALA A 73 -2.82 -1.66 -5.99
CA ALA A 73 -3.00 -0.20 -5.97
C ALA A 73 -4.46 0.17 -5.63
N GLU A 74 -4.66 1.18 -4.77
CA GLU A 74 -5.99 1.74 -4.40
C GLU A 74 -6.15 3.22 -4.81
#